data_AF-A0A1I1MP10-F1
#
_entry.id   AF-A0A1I1MP10-F1
#
_cell.length_a   1.000
_cell.length_b   1.000
_cell.length_c   1.000
_cell.angle_alpha   90.00
_cell.angle_beta   90.00
_cell.angle_gamma   90.00
#
_symmetry.space_group_name_H-M   'P 1'
#
loop_
_entity.id
_entity.type
_entity.pdbx_description
1 polymer ?
#
loop_
_entity_poly.entity_id
_entity_poly.type
_entity_poly.pdbx_seq_one_letter_code
_entity_poly.pdbx_strand_id
1 'polypeptide(L)'
;MKYFLCLCLALFLCFSACKKNDIIDRQEVEVKPIKFIVINGTQYPEDSIRAELSKSLGVDTSAIYFDSEIAMYILKGYSDMKFNPKLYLQLQ
;
A
#
# COMPACT_ATOMS: atom_id res chain seq x y z
N MET A 1 -21.68 -0.14 46.96
CA MET A 1 -21.90 -1.60 47.08
C MET A 1 -23.17 -1.95 46.30
N LYS A 2 -23.14 -3.13 45.65
CA LYS A 2 -24.16 -3.95 44.93
C LYS A 2 -25.63 -3.55 45.20
N TYR A 3 -26.58 -3.60 44.27
CA TYR A 3 -27.16 -4.81 43.62
C TYR A 3 -27.69 -4.42 42.21
N PHE A 4 -27.28 -5.04 41.10
CA PHE A 4 -27.65 -6.37 40.59
C PHE A 4 -29.17 -6.55 40.31
N LEU A 5 -29.63 -6.01 39.18
CA LEU A 5 -30.73 -6.55 38.36
C LEU A 5 -29.99 -7.25 37.19
N CYS A 6 -29.71 -8.57 37.17
CA CYS A 6 -30.65 -9.69 37.14
C CYS A 6 -31.86 -9.37 36.24
N LEU A 7 -32.21 -10.11 35.21
CA LEU A 7 -31.74 -11.35 34.60
C LEU A 7 -32.69 -11.50 33.38
N CYS A 8 -32.47 -12.49 32.52
CA CYS A 8 -33.39 -12.92 31.46
C CYS A 8 -33.35 -12.11 30.17
N LEU A 9 -32.43 -12.48 29.28
CA LEU A 9 -32.79 -12.85 27.90
C LEU A 9 -31.57 -13.45 27.20
N ALA A 10 -30.98 -14.45 27.84
CA ALA A 10 -30.21 -15.46 27.14
C ALA A 10 -31.13 -16.65 26.93
N LEU A 11 -31.08 -17.22 25.73
CA LEU A 11 -31.56 -18.56 25.37
C LEU A 11 -33.04 -18.69 25.02
N PHE A 12 -33.39 -18.24 23.82
CA PHE A 12 -34.15 -19.10 22.92
C PHE A 12 -33.31 -19.36 21.66
N LEU A 13 -32.47 -20.39 21.79
CA LEU A 13 -31.93 -21.14 20.66
C LEU A 13 -33.10 -21.84 19.96
N CYS A 14 -33.28 -21.60 18.66
CA CYS A 14 -33.79 -22.63 17.77
C CYS A 14 -33.34 -22.34 16.34
N PHE A 15 -32.22 -22.98 16.00
CA PHE A 15 -31.94 -23.61 14.72
C PHE A 15 -32.97 -23.35 13.60
N SER A 16 -32.66 -22.40 12.74
CA SER A 16 -33.00 -22.52 11.32
C SER A 16 -31.69 -22.64 10.56
N ALA A 17 -31.32 -23.88 10.27
CA ALA A 17 -30.30 -24.20 9.29
C ALA A 17 -30.78 -23.71 7.91
N CYS A 18 -30.48 -22.45 7.59
CA CYS A 18 -30.50 -22.00 6.21
C CYS A 18 -29.04 -22.02 5.74
N LYS A 19 -28.64 -23.17 5.17
CA LYS A 19 -27.44 -23.25 4.34
C LYS A 19 -27.64 -22.30 3.16
N LYS A 20 -27.22 -21.05 3.33
CA LYS A 20 -26.85 -20.21 2.21
C LYS A 20 -25.34 -20.35 2.11
N ASN A 21 -24.91 -21.16 1.15
CA ASN A 21 -23.54 -21.11 0.64
C ASN A 21 -23.39 -19.73 -0.01
N ASP A 22 -23.26 -18.69 0.80
CA ASP A 22 -22.60 -17.48 0.34
C ASP A 22 -21.14 -17.87 0.25
N ILE A 23 -20.75 -18.19 -0.99
CA ILE A 23 -19.37 -18.21 -1.44
C ILE A 23 -18.76 -16.94 -0.84
N ILE A 24 -17.97 -17.12 0.22
CA ILE A 24 -17.03 -16.09 0.65
C ILE A 24 -16.10 -16.02 -0.55
N ASP A 25 -16.42 -15.09 -1.44
CA ASP A 25 -15.54 -14.61 -2.47
C ASP A 25 -14.32 -14.10 -1.70
N ARG A 26 -13.39 -15.03 -1.46
CA ARG A 26 -12.04 -14.71 -1.07
C ARG A 26 -11.55 -13.95 -2.28
N GLN A 27 -11.82 -12.66 -2.29
CA GLN A 27 -11.15 -11.71 -3.14
C GLN A 27 -9.69 -11.95 -2.80
N GLU A 28 -9.02 -12.75 -3.62
CA GLU A 28 -7.58 -12.94 -3.57
C GLU A 28 -7.06 -11.52 -3.76
N VAL A 29 -6.73 -10.87 -2.64
CA VAL A 29 -6.07 -9.58 -2.65
C VAL A 29 -4.75 -9.90 -3.32
N GLU A 30 -4.68 -9.62 -4.61
CA GLU A 30 -3.49 -9.80 -5.42
C GLU A 30 -2.42 -8.91 -4.79
N VAL A 31 -1.60 -9.51 -3.92
CA VAL A 31 -0.50 -8.82 -3.26
C VAL A 31 0.52 -8.54 -4.36
N LYS A 32 0.46 -7.34 -4.91
CA LYS A 32 1.44 -6.90 -5.90
C LYS A 32 2.83 -7.00 -5.27
N PRO A 33 3.81 -7.61 -5.97
CA PRO A 33 5.16 -7.72 -5.45
C PRO A 33 5.74 -6.32 -5.23
N ILE A 34 6.24 -6.07 -4.02
CA ILE A 34 6.93 -4.82 -3.68
C ILE A 34 8.26 -4.81 -4.43
N LYS A 35 8.50 -3.74 -5.20
CA LYS A 35 9.78 -3.51 -5.88
C LYS A 35 10.73 -2.72 -4.99
N PHE A 36 12.01 -3.06 -5.07
CA PHE A 36 13.06 -2.44 -4.27
C PHE A 36 14.17 -1.87 -5.16
N ILE A 37 14.67 -0.69 -4.77
CA ILE A 37 15.85 -0.05 -5.36
C ILE A 37 16.98 -0.07 -4.34
N VAL A 38 18.16 -0.50 -4.78
CA VAL A 38 19.36 -0.50 -3.93
C VAL A 38 20.08 0.83 -4.03
N ILE A 39 20.19 1.55 -2.92
CA ILE A 39 20.92 2.81 -2.81
C ILE A 39 22.02 2.63 -1.76
N ASN A 40 23.28 2.75 -2.17
CA ASN A 40 24.46 2.56 -1.31
C ASN A 40 24.41 1.22 -0.51
N GLY A 41 23.95 0.13 -1.14
CA GLY A 41 23.85 -1.19 -0.52
C GLY A 41 22.61 -1.42 0.35
N THR A 42 21.78 -0.40 0.56
CA THR A 42 20.52 -0.51 1.32
C THR A 42 19.33 -0.59 0.37
N GLN A 43 18.37 -1.47 0.67
CA GLN A 43 17.15 -1.63 -0.12
C GLN A 43 16.07 -0.66 0.34
N TYR A 44 15.48 0.06 -0.61
CA TYR A 44 14.37 0.98 -0.38
C TYR A 44 13.19 0.61 -1.28
N PRO A 45 11.94 0.65 -0.77
CA PRO A 45 10.77 0.41 -1.62
C PRO A 45 10.69 1.46 -2.72
N GLU A 46 10.51 1.03 -3.96
CA GLU A 46 10.40 1.91 -5.14
C GLU A 46 9.25 2.91 -4.97
N ASP A 47 8.12 2.45 -4.43
CA ASP A 47 6.94 3.29 -4.21
C ASP A 47 7.18 4.39 -3.17
N SER A 48 7.98 4.11 -2.13
CA SER A 48 8.36 5.14 -1.14
C SER A 48 9.22 6.22 -1.79
N ILE A 49 10.16 5.83 -2.65
CA ILE A 49 11.00 6.79 -3.38
C ILE A 49 10.14 7.63 -4.33
N ARG A 50 9.26 7.00 -5.11
CA ARG A 50 8.34 7.69 -6.03
C ARG A 50 7.41 8.65 -5.31
N ALA A 51 6.89 8.26 -4.15
CA ALA A 51 6.03 9.11 -3.33
C ALA A 51 6.77 10.37 -2.85
N GLU A 52 8.00 10.25 -2.35
CA GLU A 52 8.76 11.41 -1.87
C GLU A 52 9.18 12.34 -3.03
N LEU A 53 9.56 11.77 -4.18
CA LEU A 53 9.84 12.54 -5.39
C LEU A 53 8.59 13.27 -5.88
N SER A 54 7.43 12.60 -5.90
CA SER A 54 6.14 13.18 -6.29
C SER A 54 5.79 14.39 -5.42
N LYS A 55 5.91 14.25 -4.10
CA LYS A 55 5.70 15.33 -3.13
C LYS A 55 6.66 16.49 -3.35
N SER A 56 7.93 16.21 -3.56
CA SER A 56 8.98 17.24 -3.73
C SER A 56 8.87 17.99 -5.05
N LEU A 57 8.45 17.32 -6.12
CA LEU A 57 8.30 17.90 -7.46
C LEU A 57 6.91 18.50 -7.71
N GLY A 58 5.93 18.24 -6.84
CA GLY A 58 4.56 18.71 -7.02
C GLY A 58 3.84 18.05 -8.20
N VAL A 59 4.12 16.77 -8.45
CA VAL A 59 3.57 16.00 -9.60
C VAL A 59 2.97 14.69 -9.14
N ASP A 60 2.10 14.08 -9.93
CA ASP A 60 1.54 12.76 -9.62
C ASP A 60 2.62 11.66 -9.69
N THR A 61 2.54 10.66 -8.79
CA THR A 61 3.43 9.49 -8.82
C THR A 61 3.38 8.72 -10.15
N SER A 62 2.29 8.76 -10.90
CA SER A 62 2.14 8.13 -12.23
C SER A 62 3.00 8.80 -13.31
N ALA A 63 3.40 10.04 -13.08
CA ALA A 63 4.31 10.77 -13.96
C ALA A 63 5.77 10.34 -13.75
N ILE A 64 6.10 9.67 -12.65
CA ILE A 64 7.45 9.25 -12.29
C ILE A 64 7.60 7.75 -12.49
N TYR A 65 8.56 7.34 -13.29
CA TYR A 65 8.90 5.92 -13.48
C TYR A 65 10.40 5.69 -13.36
N PHE A 66 10.78 4.49 -12.93
CA PHE A 66 12.18 4.08 -12.86
C PHE A 66 12.61 3.42 -14.17
N ASP A 67 13.67 3.93 -14.77
CA ASP A 67 14.35 3.33 -15.92
C ASP A 67 15.52 2.48 -15.42
N SER A 68 15.38 1.16 -15.57
CA SER A 68 16.38 0.19 -15.12
C SER A 68 17.63 0.14 -15.98
N GLU A 69 17.59 0.58 -17.24
CA GLU A 69 18.75 0.54 -18.13
C GLU A 69 19.79 1.58 -17.72
N ILE A 70 19.32 2.76 -17.30
CA ILE A 70 20.17 3.86 -16.85
C ILE A 70 20.17 4.06 -15.33
N ALA A 71 19.38 3.27 -14.60
CA ALA A 71 19.19 3.34 -13.16
C ALA A 71 18.79 4.75 -12.64
N MET A 72 17.86 5.40 -13.34
CA MET A 72 17.35 6.74 -13.00
C MET A 72 15.83 6.79 -12.96
N TYR A 73 15.29 7.69 -12.14
CA TYR A 73 13.88 8.07 -12.24
C TYR A 73 13.70 9.10 -13.34
N ILE A 74 12.65 8.95 -14.14
CA ILE A 74 12.32 9.86 -15.24
C ILE A 74 10.92 10.42 -14.99
N LEU A 75 10.79 11.74 -15.19
CA LEU A 75 9.51 12.44 -15.13
C LEU A 75 8.91 12.61 -16.53
N LYS A 76 7.78 11.94 -16.78
CA LYS A 76 7.04 12.03 -18.05
C LYS A 76 6.51 13.45 -18.27
N GLY A 77 6.64 13.94 -19.50
CA GLY A 77 6.06 15.21 -19.93
C GLY A 77 6.90 16.45 -19.59
N TYR A 78 8.05 16.29 -18.94
CA TYR A 78 8.97 17.37 -18.58
C TYR A 78 10.36 17.10 -19.16
N SER A 79 10.50 17.21 -20.49
CA SER A 79 11.78 16.98 -21.22
C SER A 79 12.56 15.74 -20.76
N ASP A 80 11.86 14.70 -20.29
CA ASP A 80 12.39 13.52 -19.62
C ASP A 80 13.47 13.85 -18.56
N MET A 81 13.18 14.81 -17.67
CA MET A 81 14.02 15.12 -16.52
C MET A 81 14.35 13.85 -15.74
N LYS A 82 15.65 13.66 -15.47
CA LYS A 82 16.19 12.47 -14.84
C LYS A 82 16.68 12.76 -13.43
N PHE A 83 16.36 11.87 -12.51
CA PHE A 83 16.73 11.97 -11.11
C PHE A 83 17.48 10.73 -10.66
N ASN A 84 18.62 10.93 -10.01
CA ASN A 84 19.32 9.83 -9.36
C ASN A 84 18.48 9.34 -8.16
N PRO A 85 18.29 8.02 -7.98
CA PRO A 85 17.59 7.47 -6.82
C PRO A 85 18.14 7.96 -5.47
N LYS A 86 19.44 8.30 -5.39
CA LYS A 86 20.06 8.88 -4.19
C LYS A 86 19.44 10.20 -3.74
N LEU A 87 18.76 10.93 -4.64
CA LEU A 87 18.05 12.15 -4.30
C LEU A 87 17.02 11.91 -3.19
N TYR A 88 16.41 10.72 -3.15
CA TYR A 88 15.53 10.28 -2.07
C TYR A 88 16.12 10.49 -0.68
N LEU A 89 17.42 10.20 -0.49
CA LEU A 89 18.10 10.34 0.80
C LEU A 89 18.28 11.79 1.25
N GLN A 90 18.14 12.75 0.33
CA GLN A 90 18.24 14.19 0.61
C GLN A 90 16.89 14.84 0.88
N LEU A 91 15.79 14.16 0.53
CA LEU A 91 14.43 14.66 0.65
C LEU A 91 13.72 14.21 1.94
N GLN A 92 14.30 13.25 2.67
CA GLN A 92 13.88 12.85 4.02
C GLN A 92 14.32 13.86 5.06
#